data_AF-A0A0S8GW17-F1
#
_entry.id   AF-A0A0S8GW17-F1
#
_cell.length_a   1.000
_cell.length_b   1.000
_cell.length_c   1.000
_cell.angle_alpha   90.00
_cell.angle_beta   90.00
_cell.angle_gamma   90.00
#
_symmetry.space_group_name_H-M   'P 1'
#
loop_
_entity.id
_entity.type
_entity.pdbx_description
1 polymer ?
#
loop_
_entity_poly.entity_id
_entity_poly.type
_entity_poly.pdbx_seq_one_letter_code
_entity_poly.pdbx_strand_id
1 'polypeptide(L)'
;MEENLDFLKRFPKERNGMYIVYELYTFDNLFRLLLKSNFDHEEALYFVLANCSLSALVFQERIHNEGYEELSAKDALPADLAACKAQLIYDLMSMCEEEKS
;
A
#
# COMPACT_ATOMS: atom_id res chain seq x y z
N MET A 1 -1.29 14.35 -18.37
CA MET A 1 -0.21 13.35 -18.42
C MET A 1 -0.84 12.07 -17.93
N GLU A 2 -0.71 10.95 -18.64
CA GLU A 2 -1.42 9.72 -18.29
C GLU A 2 -0.64 8.98 -17.20
N GLU A 3 -1.18 8.91 -15.99
CA GLU A 3 -0.57 8.19 -14.88
C GLU A 3 -0.58 6.69 -15.20
N ASN A 4 0.61 6.07 -15.31
CA ASN A 4 0.69 4.63 -15.55
C ASN A 4 0.51 3.87 -14.24
N LEU A 5 -0.75 3.59 -13.91
CA LEU A 5 -1.14 2.86 -12.71
C LEU A 5 -1.32 1.34 -12.95
N ASP A 6 -0.75 0.78 -14.01
CA ASP A 6 -0.89 -0.65 -14.32
C ASP A 6 -0.35 -1.56 -13.21
N PHE A 7 0.60 -1.07 -12.42
CA PHE A 7 1.15 -1.81 -11.29
C PHE A 7 0.09 -2.15 -10.23
N LEU A 8 -0.95 -1.34 -10.08
CA LEU A 8 -2.02 -1.55 -9.11
C LEU A 8 -2.77 -2.86 -9.36
N LYS A 9 -2.83 -3.34 -10.61
CA LYS A 9 -3.49 -4.61 -10.96
C LYS A 9 -2.88 -5.83 -10.26
N ARG A 10 -1.67 -5.68 -9.70
CA ARG A 10 -0.90 -6.74 -9.06
C ARG A 10 -1.08 -6.78 -7.55
N PHE A 11 -1.57 -5.70 -6.94
CA PHE A 11 -1.72 -5.61 -5.49
C PHE A 11 -3.00 -6.33 -5.01
N PRO A 12 -2.96 -6.92 -3.80
CA PRO A 12 -4.13 -7.57 -3.21
C PRO A 12 -5.26 -6.58 -2.96
N LYS A 13 -6.50 -7.06 -3.12
CA LYS A 13 -7.72 -6.29 -2.92
C LYS A 13 -8.74 -7.05 -2.09
N GLU A 14 -9.48 -6.29 -1.30
CA GLU A 14 -10.72 -6.74 -0.66
C GLU A 14 -11.83 -6.96 -1.69
N ARG A 15 -12.89 -7.68 -1.29
CA ARG A 15 -14.08 -7.92 -2.12
C ARG A 15 -14.77 -6.63 -2.57
N ASN A 16 -14.64 -5.55 -1.81
CA ASN A 16 -15.20 -4.23 -2.13
C ASN A 16 -14.32 -3.42 -3.10
N GLY A 17 -13.19 -3.96 -3.55
CA GLY A 17 -12.29 -3.33 -4.51
C GLY A 17 -11.17 -2.47 -3.91
N MET A 18 -11.15 -2.28 -2.59
CA MET A 18 -10.11 -1.53 -1.88
C MET A 18 -8.80 -2.32 -1.83
N TYR A 19 -7.66 -1.64 -1.97
CA TYR A 19 -6.34 -2.27 -1.84
C TYR A 19 -6.05 -2.60 -0.38
N ILE A 20 -5.50 -3.78 -0.12
CA ILE A 20 -5.19 -4.22 1.24
C ILE A 20 -3.83 -3.67 1.66
N VAL A 21 -3.81 -2.80 2.67
CA VAL A 21 -2.60 -2.13 3.17
C VAL A 21 -2.62 -2.13 4.70
N TYR A 22 -2.47 -3.31 5.29
CA TYR A 22 -2.56 -3.51 6.74
C TYR A 22 -1.23 -3.37 7.49
N GLU A 23 -0.13 -3.21 6.77
CA GLU A 23 1.19 -3.12 7.38
C GLU A 23 2.13 -2.19 6.61
N LEU A 24 3.21 -1.78 7.28
CA LEU A 24 4.07 -0.67 6.84
C LEU A 24 4.84 -0.97 5.57
N TYR A 25 5.25 -2.22 5.32
CA TYR A 25 5.97 -2.61 4.12
C TYR A 25 5.11 -2.41 2.86
N THR A 26 3.87 -2.89 2.87
CA THR A 26 2.92 -2.75 1.76
C THR A 26 2.56 -1.28 1.56
N PHE A 27 2.32 -0.53 2.65
CA PHE A 27 2.09 0.91 2.57
C PHE A 27 3.27 1.60 1.89
N ASP A 28 4.48 1.42 2.42
CA ASP A 28 5.66 2.14 1.94
C ASP A 28 5.91 1.85 0.46
N ASN A 29 5.77 0.59 0.04
CA ASN A 29 6.03 0.22 -1.35
C ASN A 29 4.92 0.66 -2.30
N LEU A 30 3.65 0.58 -1.91
CA LEU A 30 2.55 1.11 -2.71
C LEU A 30 2.67 2.63 -2.85
N PHE A 31 2.96 3.33 -1.76
CA PHE A 31 3.15 4.78 -1.74
C PHE A 31 4.33 5.22 -2.62
N ARG A 32 5.48 4.56 -2.49
CA ARG A 32 6.65 4.85 -3.35
C ARG A 32 6.38 4.60 -4.83
N LEU A 33 5.55 3.61 -5.18
CA LEU A 33 5.14 3.36 -6.55
C LEU A 33 4.18 4.44 -7.09
N LEU A 34 3.30 4.99 -6.25
CA LEU A 34 2.50 6.17 -6.59
C LEU A 34 3.40 7.38 -6.86
N LEU A 35 4.36 7.66 -5.97
CA LEU A 35 5.33 8.74 -6.18
C LEU A 35 6.15 8.55 -7.47
N LYS A 36 6.55 7.30 -7.76
CA LYS A 36 7.26 6.95 -9.01
C LYS A 36 6.37 7.12 -10.26
N SER A 37 5.05 7.14 -10.08
CA SER A 37 4.06 7.36 -11.13
C SER A 37 3.66 8.83 -11.26
N ASN A 38 4.51 9.75 -10.77
CA ASN A 38 4.37 11.21 -10.81
C ASN A 38 3.30 11.81 -9.87
N PHE A 39 2.84 11.06 -8.87
CA PHE A 39 2.08 11.64 -7.78
C PHE A 39 3.02 12.43 -6.87
N ASP A 40 2.59 13.57 -6.37
CA ASP A 40 3.21 14.13 -5.17
C ASP A 40 2.73 13.40 -3.90
N HIS A 41 3.31 13.77 -2.76
CA HIS A 41 2.97 13.13 -1.48
C HIS A 41 1.51 13.34 -1.07
N GLU A 42 0.93 14.51 -1.38
CA GLU A 42 -0.45 14.82 -1.03
C GLU A 42 -1.42 14.03 -1.91
N GLU A 43 -1.18 14.00 -3.22
CA GLU A 43 -1.93 13.19 -4.19
C GLU A 43 -1.85 11.69 -3.84
N ALA A 44 -0.65 11.20 -3.52
CA ALA A 44 -0.45 9.79 -3.13
C ALA A 44 -1.18 9.48 -1.81
N LEU A 45 -1.17 10.39 -0.83
CA LEU A 45 -1.93 10.24 0.41
C LEU A 45 -3.44 10.19 0.14
N TYR A 46 -3.98 11.10 -0.69
CA TYR A 46 -5.39 11.08 -1.05
C TYR A 46 -5.78 9.80 -1.77
N PHE A 47 -4.93 9.30 -2.66
CA PHE A 47 -5.14 8.00 -3.29
C PHE A 47 -5.28 6.90 -2.22
N VAL A 48 -4.34 6.84 -1.27
CA VAL A 48 -4.34 5.81 -0.22
C VAL A 48 -5.59 5.92 0.66
N LEU A 49 -5.94 7.12 1.12
CA LEU A 49 -7.14 7.36 1.94
C LEU A 49 -8.44 6.99 1.23
N ALA A 50 -8.52 7.20 -0.09
CA ALA A 50 -9.72 6.93 -0.87
C ALA A 50 -9.85 5.47 -1.34
N ASN A 51 -8.73 4.76 -1.51
CA ASN A 51 -8.70 3.47 -2.21
C ASN A 51 -8.12 2.29 -1.41
N CYS A 52 -7.58 2.52 -0.21
CA CYS A 52 -6.94 1.46 0.58
C CYS A 52 -7.68 1.15 1.88
N SER A 53 -7.78 -0.13 2.22
CA SER A 53 -8.13 -0.61 3.55
C SER A 53 -6.89 -0.59 4.42
N LEU A 54 -6.92 0.20 5.50
CA LEU A 54 -5.78 0.46 6.38
C LEU A 54 -5.98 -0.18 7.75
N SER A 55 -4.89 -0.68 8.34
CA SER A 55 -4.89 -1.03 9.77
C SER A 55 -4.68 0.21 10.63
N ALA A 56 -5.04 0.12 11.92
CA ALA A 56 -4.76 1.19 12.88
C ALA A 56 -3.25 1.49 12.99
N LEU A 57 -2.39 0.49 12.84
CA LEU A 57 -0.94 0.65 12.85
C LEU A 57 -0.47 1.52 11.67
N VAL A 58 -0.94 1.22 10.46
CA VAL A 58 -0.59 2.00 9.26
C VAL A 58 -1.10 3.43 9.41
N PHE A 59 -2.34 3.60 9.86
CA PHE A 59 -2.91 4.92 10.06
C PHE A 59 -2.09 5.74 11.07
N GLN A 60 -1.72 5.16 12.21
CA GLN A 60 -0.92 5.86 13.22
C GLN A 60 0.48 6.23 12.69
N GLU A 61 1.23 5.25 12.20
CA GLU A 61 2.66 5.44 11.90
C GLU A 61 2.90 6.17 10.58
N ARG A 62 1.97 6.07 9.62
CA ARG A 62 2.15 6.65 8.29
C ARG A 62 1.25 7.80 7.97
N ILE A 63 0.09 7.96 8.62
CA ILE A 63 -0.83 9.06 8.30
C ILE A 63 -0.81 10.08 9.44
N HIS A 64 -1.15 9.65 10.66
CA HIS A 64 -1.20 10.53 11.82
C HIS A 64 0.18 11.10 12.19
N ASN A 65 1.22 10.28 12.19
CA ASN A 65 2.59 10.72 12.49
C ASN A 65 3.32 11.28 11.26
N GLU A 66 2.62 11.48 10.13
CA GLU A 66 3.18 12.04 8.90
C GLU A 66 4.40 11.28 8.32
N GLY A 67 4.62 10.03 8.74
CA GLY A 67 5.77 9.24 8.28
C GLY A 67 5.80 8.94 6.78
N TYR A 68 4.69 9.18 6.06
CA TYR A 68 4.64 9.12 4.60
C TYR A 68 5.50 10.19 3.91
N GLU A 69 5.73 11.34 4.55
CA GLU A 69 6.52 12.46 3.99
C GLU A 69 7.99 12.09 3.77
N GLU A 70 8.51 11.16 4.57
CA GLU A 70 9.89 10.68 4.47
C GLU A 70 10.10 9.69 3.31
N LEU A 71 9.02 9.23 2.66
CA LEU A 71 9.10 8.24 1.58
C LEU A 71 9.53 8.89 0.26
N SER A 72 10.34 8.17 -0.52
CA SER A 72 10.83 8.63 -1.82
C SER A 72 10.60 7.63 -2.94
N ALA A 73 10.22 8.12 -4.12
CA ALA A 73 10.15 7.34 -5.36
C ALA A 73 11.47 6.63 -5.72
N LYS A 74 12.61 7.17 -5.25
CA LYS A 74 13.94 6.59 -5.49
C LYS A 74 14.12 5.21 -4.85
N ASP A 75 13.41 4.98 -3.74
CA ASP A 75 13.49 3.73 -2.97
C ASP A 75 12.41 2.72 -3.40
N ALA A 76 11.67 3.01 -4.47
CA ALA A 76 10.61 2.15 -4.97
C ALA A 76 11.18 0.83 -5.51
N LEU A 77 10.69 -0.29 -4.95
CA LEU A 77 10.94 -1.61 -5.49
C LEU A 77 10.24 -1.81 -6.85
N PRO A 78 10.67 -2.81 -7.64
CA PRO A 78 9.89 -3.26 -8.78
C PRO A 78 8.47 -3.65 -8.35
N ALA A 79 7.48 -3.23 -9.12
CA ALA A 79 6.06 -3.46 -8.83
C ALA A 79 5.72 -4.92 -8.53
N ASP A 80 6.28 -5.87 -9.30
CA ASP A 80 6.04 -7.30 -9.11
C ASP A 80 6.56 -7.80 -7.76
N LEU A 81 7.73 -7.31 -7.34
CA LEU A 81 8.33 -7.70 -6.08
C LEU A 81 7.55 -7.14 -4.89
N ALA A 82 7.13 -5.87 -4.98
CA ALA A 82 6.31 -5.24 -3.96
C ALA A 82 4.97 -5.96 -3.80
N ALA A 83 4.27 -6.20 -4.91
CA ALA A 83 2.99 -6.89 -4.92
C ALA A 83 3.09 -8.35 -4.42
N CYS A 84 4.11 -9.09 -4.84
CA CYS A 84 4.33 -10.47 -4.39
C CYS A 84 4.51 -10.54 -2.87
N LYS A 85 5.30 -9.62 -2.29
CA LYS A 85 5.48 -9.57 -0.84
C LYS A 85 4.24 -9.10 -0.10
N ALA A 86 3.50 -8.13 -0.64
CA ALA A 86 2.22 -7.71 -0.08
C ALA A 86 1.23 -8.88 0.00
N GLN A 87 1.12 -9.68 -1.07
CA GLN A 87 0.29 -10.89 -1.09
C GLN A 87 0.73 -11.91 -0.04
N LEU A 88 2.04 -12.21 0.05
CA LEU A 88 2.56 -13.15 1.06
C LEU A 88 2.24 -12.72 2.48
N ILE A 89 2.39 -11.42 2.78
CA ILE A 89 2.09 -10.89 4.12
C ILE A 89 0.59 -11.00 4.41
N TYR A 90 -0.26 -10.65 3.44
CA TYR A 90 -1.70 -10.80 3.58
C TYR A 90 -2.10 -12.26 3.84
N ASP A 91 -1.61 -13.20 3.04
CA ASP A 91 -1.90 -14.63 3.20
C ASP A 91 -1.52 -15.12 4.60
N LEU A 92 -0.34 -14.73 5.10
CA LEU A 92 0.11 -15.05 6.46
C LEU A 92 -0.81 -14.47 7.53
N MET A 93 -1.29 -13.23 7.36
CA MET A 93 -2.23 -12.61 8.29
C MET A 93 -3.57 -13.34 8.30
N SER A 94 -4.09 -13.72 7.13
CA SER A 94 -5.35 -14.44 7.01
C SER A 94 -5.29 -15.84 7.63
N MET A 95 -4.16 -16.54 7.53
CA MET A 95 -3.98 -17.84 8.19
C MET A 95 -4.08 -17.75 9.72
N CYS A 96 -3.65 -16.65 10.33
CA CYS A 96 -3.72 -16.44 11.78
C CYS A 96 -5.15 -16.12 12.29
N GLU A 97 -6.08 -15.76 11.41
CA GLU A 97 -7.46 -15.46 11.79
C GLU A 97 -8.34 -16.72 11.83
N GLU A 98 -8.02 -17.75 11.03
CA GLU A 98 -8.78 -19.01 10.96
C GLU A 98 -8.64 -19.89 12.21
N GLU A 99 -7.58 -19.72 13.02
CA GLU A 99 -7.38 -20.49 14.26
C GLU A 99 -8.28 -20.04 15.44
N LYS A 100 -9.15 -19.04 15.24
CA LYS A 100 -10.06 -18.52 16.28
C LYS A 100 -11.53 -18.92 16.13
N SER A 101 -11.87 -19.85 15.23
CA SER A 101 -13.23 -20.43 15.10
C SER A 101 -13.33 -21.84 15.64
#